data_AF-A0A3E5EMX7-F1
#
_entry.id   AF-A0A3E5EMX7-F1
#
_cell.length_a   1.000
_cell.length_b   1.000
_cell.length_c   1.000
_cell.angle_alpha   90.00
_cell.angle_beta   90.00
_cell.angle_gamma   90.00
#
_symmetry.space_group_name_H-M   'P 1'
#
loop_
_entity.id
_entity.type
_entity.pdbx_description
1 polymer ?
#
loop_
_entity_poly.entity_id
_entity_poly.type
_entity_poly.pdbx_seq_one_letter_code
_entity_poly.pdbx_strand_id
1 'polypeptide(L)'
;MSLKYSSTTADYLVWSDAMNLIRKLAKDENYKISLLISLGCFTGLRISDILSLRWKQILGTDEFTVIEQKTGKIRTIRLNPQLQHHIKECYEHINPVGINAPILISQKGTIFTVQRINIILKEVKKKYRLKI
;
A
#
# COMPACT_ATOMS: atom_id res chain seq x y z
N MET A 1 23.42 9.55 -3.02
CA MET A 1 24.08 8.23 -2.98
C MET A 1 24.70 8.07 -1.61
N SER A 2 24.44 6.97 -0.90
CA SER A 2 25.15 6.70 0.36
C SER A 2 26.60 6.34 0.07
N LEU A 3 27.50 6.68 1.00
CA LEU A 3 28.92 6.36 0.91
C LEU A 3 29.12 4.84 1.00
N LYS A 4 30.10 4.32 0.24
CA LYS A 4 30.56 2.92 0.34
C LYS A 4 30.91 2.64 1.81
N TYR A 5 30.42 1.54 2.37
CA TYR A 5 30.53 1.13 3.79
C TYR A 5 29.67 1.88 4.81
N SER A 6 28.75 2.75 4.39
CA SER A 6 27.72 3.28 5.30
C SER A 6 26.59 2.26 5.47
N SER A 7 26.52 1.61 6.64
CA SER A 7 25.31 0.94 7.09
C SER A 7 24.26 1.99 7.43
N THR A 8 23.55 2.48 6.42
CA THR A 8 22.33 3.26 6.61
C THR A 8 21.24 2.27 7.01
N THR A 9 21.19 1.94 8.30
CA THR A 9 20.06 1.18 8.86
C THR A 9 18.82 2.00 8.60
N ALA A 10 17.91 1.48 7.78
CA ALA A 10 16.64 2.15 7.54
C ALA A 10 15.84 2.16 8.85
N ASP A 11 15.38 3.33 9.27
CA ASP A 11 14.37 3.43 10.31
C ASP A 11 13.13 2.62 9.90
N TYR A 12 12.58 1.89 10.85
CA TYR A 12 11.46 0.99 10.62
C TYR A 12 10.27 1.38 11.49
N LEU A 13 9.07 1.16 10.96
CA LEU A 13 7.85 1.30 11.74
C LEU A 13 7.55 -0.02 12.44
N VAL A 14 7.37 0.00 13.76
CA VAL A 14 7.00 -1.19 14.54
C VAL A 14 5.63 -1.70 14.09
N TRP A 15 5.45 -3.01 14.03
CA TRP A 15 4.21 -3.64 13.57
C TRP A 15 2.95 -3.13 14.29
N SER A 16 3.02 -2.99 15.61
CA SER A 16 1.91 -2.44 16.42
C SER A 16 1.52 -1.02 15.98
N ASP A 17 2.51 -0.16 15.72
CA ASP A 17 2.28 1.20 15.25
C ASP A 17 1.70 1.21 13.83
N ALA A 18 2.16 0.32 12.94
CA ALA A 18 1.61 0.15 11.61
C ALA A 18 0.12 -0.29 11.66
N MET A 19 -0.23 -1.26 12.50
CA MET A 19 -1.62 -1.70 12.68
C MET A 19 -2.50 -0.58 13.26
N ASN A 20 -2.00 0.15 14.25
CA ASN A 20 -2.69 1.30 14.80
C ASN A 20 -2.90 2.40 13.76
N LEU A 21 -1.92 2.62 12.89
CA LEU A 21 -2.01 3.58 11.80
C LEU A 21 -3.08 3.18 10.79
N ILE A 22 -3.11 1.92 10.35
CA ILE A 22 -4.14 1.40 9.41
C ILE A 22 -5.54 1.61 9.99
N ARG A 23 -5.75 1.26 11.27
CA ARG A 23 -7.04 1.46 11.96
C ARG A 23 -7.44 2.93 12.04
N LYS A 24 -6.50 3.82 12.40
CA LYS A 24 -6.75 5.27 12.46
C LYS A 24 -7.07 5.84 11.07
N LEU A 25 -6.38 5.39 10.02
CA LEU A 25 -6.64 5.82 8.65
C LEU A 25 -8.00 5.37 8.14
N ALA A 26 -8.42 4.15 8.46
CA ALA A 26 -9.76 3.66 8.14
C ALA A 26 -10.84 4.49 8.86
N LYS A 27 -10.62 4.81 10.15
CA LYS A 27 -11.53 5.66 10.94
C LYS A 27 -11.64 7.09 10.41
N ASP A 28 -10.55 7.63 9.87
CA ASP A 28 -10.49 8.96 9.25
C ASP A 28 -10.99 8.96 7.78
N GLU A 29 -11.69 7.91 7.34
CA GLU A 29 -12.22 7.70 5.99
C GLU A 29 -11.15 7.74 4.87
N ASN A 30 -9.88 7.61 5.24
CA ASN A 30 -8.77 7.60 4.30
C ASN A 30 -8.45 6.19 3.81
N TYR A 31 -9.48 5.52 3.27
CA TYR A 31 -9.44 4.12 2.85
C TYR A 31 -8.36 3.85 1.80
N LYS A 32 -8.08 4.81 0.89
CA LYS A 32 -7.04 4.66 -0.13
C LYS A 32 -5.65 4.51 0.49
N ILE A 33 -5.32 5.38 1.45
CA ILE A 33 -4.01 5.33 2.12
C ILE A 33 -3.95 4.18 3.12
N SER A 34 -5.07 3.86 3.78
CA SER A 34 -5.18 2.67 4.61
C SER A 34 -4.89 1.39 3.81
N LEU A 35 -5.50 1.25 2.62
CA LEU A 35 -5.26 0.14 1.69
C LEU A 35 -3.80 0.09 1.26
N LEU A 36 -3.22 1.23 0.86
CA LEU A 36 -1.80 1.30 0.46
C LEU A 36 -0.87 0.78 1.56
N ILE A 37 -1.04 1.27 2.79
CA ILE A 37 -0.18 0.89 3.91
C ILE A 37 -0.39 -0.57 4.28
N SER A 38 -1.64 -1.05 4.29
CA SER A 38 -1.94 -2.46 4.54
C SER A 38 -1.23 -3.37 3.52
N LEU A 39 -1.42 -3.14 2.21
CA LEU A 39 -0.75 -3.92 1.17
C LEU A 39 0.77 -3.85 1.33
N GLY A 40 1.35 -2.67 1.56
CA GLY A 40 2.79 -2.52 1.79
C GLY A 40 3.30 -3.33 2.98
N CYS A 41 2.65 -3.22 4.15
CA CYS A 41 3.05 -3.88 5.38
C CYS A 41 2.87 -5.41 5.34
N PHE A 42 1.79 -5.91 4.74
CA PHE A 42 1.51 -7.35 4.70
C PHE A 42 2.27 -8.07 3.58
N THR A 43 2.48 -7.42 2.43
CA THR A 43 3.09 -8.08 1.25
C THR A 43 4.58 -7.78 1.08
N GLY A 44 5.06 -6.65 1.63
CA GLY A 44 6.42 -6.18 1.43
C GLY A 44 6.76 -5.81 -0.02
N LEU A 45 5.74 -5.44 -0.82
CA LEU A 45 5.93 -4.99 -2.20
C LEU A 45 6.55 -3.60 -2.26
N ARG A 46 7.29 -3.31 -3.35
CA ARG A 46 7.76 -1.96 -3.62
C ARG A 46 6.59 -1.08 -4.02
N ILE A 47 6.67 0.21 -3.71
CA ILE A 47 5.58 1.15 -4.00
C ILE A 47 5.20 1.20 -5.48
N SER A 48 6.18 1.08 -6.39
CA SER A 48 5.93 1.01 -7.84
C SER A 48 5.08 -0.19 -8.24
N ASP A 49 5.35 -1.35 -7.63
CA ASP A 49 4.63 -2.59 -7.90
C ASP A 49 3.20 -2.48 -7.35
N ILE A 50 3.03 -1.94 -6.13
CA ILE A 50 1.72 -1.69 -5.52
C ILE A 50 0.86 -0.75 -6.39
N LEU A 51 1.44 0.35 -6.88
CA LEU A 51 0.72 1.31 -7.72
C LEU A 51 0.26 0.72 -9.07
N SER A 52 0.90 -0.34 -9.55
CA SER A 52 0.54 -1.04 -10.78
C SER A 52 -0.55 -2.10 -10.60
N LEU A 53 -0.92 -2.42 -9.35
CA LEU A 53 -1.96 -3.41 -9.05
C LEU A 53 -3.35 -2.91 -9.45
N ARG A 54 -4.18 -3.86 -9.88
CA ARG A 54 -5.59 -3.65 -10.22
C ARG A 54 -6.49 -4.44 -9.29
N TRP A 55 -7.73 -3.98 -9.11
CA TRP A 55 -8.69 -4.63 -8.23
C TRP A 55 -8.94 -6.10 -8.59
N LYS A 56 -9.02 -6.43 -9.89
CA LYS A 56 -9.21 -7.81 -10.36
C LYS A 56 -8.16 -8.81 -9.88
N GLN A 57 -6.97 -8.35 -9.48
CA GLN A 57 -5.88 -9.23 -9.05
C GLN A 57 -5.97 -9.56 -7.57
N ILE A 58 -6.52 -8.64 -6.76
CA ILE A 58 -6.50 -8.72 -5.30
C ILE A 58 -7.88 -9.00 -4.69
N LEU A 59 -8.96 -8.80 -5.46
CA LEU A 59 -10.33 -8.93 -4.96
C LEU A 59 -10.80 -10.38 -5.08
N GLY A 60 -11.14 -11.00 -3.94
CA GLY A 60 -11.70 -12.35 -3.89
C GLY A 60 -10.72 -13.47 -4.22
N THR A 61 -9.42 -13.23 -4.09
CA THR A 61 -8.36 -14.21 -4.35
C THR A 61 -7.57 -14.52 -3.07
N ASP A 62 -7.11 -15.76 -2.94
CA ASP A 62 -6.23 -16.19 -1.83
C ASP A 62 -4.76 -15.92 -2.08
N GLU A 63 -4.40 -15.81 -3.36
CA GLU A 63 -3.07 -15.42 -3.78
C GLU A 63 -3.14 -14.61 -5.07
N PHE A 64 -2.15 -13.75 -5.26
CA PHE A 64 -2.00 -12.97 -6.48
C PHE A 64 -0.55 -12.95 -6.92
N THR A 65 -0.38 -12.84 -8.23
CA THR A 65 0.94 -12.86 -8.86
C THR A 65 1.31 -11.46 -9.31
N VAL A 66 2.51 -11.02 -8.92
CA VAL A 66 3.10 -9.74 -9.30
C VAL A 66 4.36 -10.00 -10.11
N ILE A 67 4.52 -9.25 -11.20
CA ILE A 67 5.76 -9.23 -11.98
C ILE A 67 6.55 -8.03 -11.47
N GLU A 68 7.68 -8.27 -10.82
CA GLU A 68 8.52 -7.19 -10.32
C GLU A 68 9.06 -6.36 -11.48
N GLN A 69 8.76 -5.06 -11.51
CA GLN A 69 9.15 -4.21 -12.64
C GLN A 69 10.67 -4.13 -12.83
N LYS A 70 11.44 -4.21 -11.73
CA LYS A 70 12.90 -4.05 -11.77
C LYS A 70 13.62 -5.30 -12.27
N THR A 71 13.13 -6.49 -11.93
CA THR A 71 13.83 -7.76 -12.17
C THR A 71 13.13 -8.63 -13.21
N GLY A 72 11.88 -8.33 -13.57
CA GLY A 72 11.03 -9.17 -14.42
C GLY A 72 10.60 -10.47 -13.75
N LYS A 73 10.98 -10.70 -12.49
CA LYS A 73 10.67 -11.95 -11.79
C LYS A 73 9.20 -11.98 -11.37
N ILE A 74 8.62 -13.17 -11.50
CA ILE A 74 7.27 -13.46 -11.07
C ILE A 74 7.32 -13.83 -9.58
N ARG A 75 6.51 -13.14 -8.77
CA ARG A 75 6.35 -13.42 -7.35
C ARG A 75 4.88 -13.65 -7.05
N THR A 76 4.56 -14.82 -6.50
CA THR A 76 3.23 -15.13 -5.97
C THR A 76 3.16 -14.75 -4.50
N ILE A 77 2.12 -14.01 -4.13
CA ILE A 77 1.91 -13.48 -2.78
C ILE A 77 0.58 -14.02 -2.28
N ARG A 78 0.61 -14.71 -1.13
CA ARG A 78 -0.58 -15.17 -0.44
C ARG A 78 -1.18 -14.05 0.40
N LEU A 79 -2.49 -13.89 0.30
CA LEU A 79 -3.26 -12.90 1.04
C LEU A 79 -3.75 -13.53 2.36
N ASN A 80 -3.52 -12.82 3.46
CA ASN A 80 -4.07 -13.21 4.77
C ASN A 80 -5.57 -12.91 4.79
N PRO A 81 -6.43 -13.77 5.38
CA PRO A 81 -7.85 -13.48 5.59
C PRO A 81 -8.14 -12.09 6.17
N GLN A 82 -7.32 -11.60 7.11
CA GLN A 82 -7.48 -10.25 7.67
C GLN A 82 -7.27 -9.16 6.61
N LEU A 83 -6.29 -9.35 5.73
CA LEU A 83 -6.04 -8.43 4.63
C LEU A 83 -7.14 -8.51 3.56
N GLN A 84 -7.64 -9.70 3.26
CA GLN A 84 -8.77 -9.88 2.32
C GLN A 84 -10.01 -9.13 2.81
N HIS A 85 -10.34 -9.22 4.10
CA HIS A 85 -11.45 -8.49 4.69
C HIS A 85 -11.25 -6.97 4.53
N HIS A 86 -10.06 -6.46 4.91
CA HIS A 86 -9.74 -5.04 4.78
C HIS A 86 -9.76 -4.54 3.33
N ILE A 87 -9.31 -5.35 2.36
CA ILE A 87 -9.38 -5.05 0.93
C ILE A 87 -10.84 -4.91 0.49
N LYS A 88 -11.72 -5.82 0.95
CA LYS A 88 -13.15 -5.79 0.63
C LYS A 88 -13.83 -4.53 1.21
N GLU A 89 -13.59 -4.22 2.48
CA GLU A 89 -14.10 -2.99 3.10
C GLU A 89 -13.62 -1.74 2.34
N CYS A 90 -12.32 -1.69 2.01
CA CYS A 90 -11.77 -0.57 1.22
C CYS A 90 -12.41 -0.49 -0.18
N TYR A 91 -12.69 -1.62 -0.83
CA TYR A 91 -13.34 -1.65 -2.14
C TYR A 91 -14.75 -1.07 -2.09
N GLU A 92 -15.54 -1.46 -1.08
CA GLU A 92 -16.91 -0.98 -0.87
C GLU A 92 -16.94 0.54 -0.60
N HIS A 93 -16.02 1.05 0.23
CA HIS A 93 -15.95 2.48 0.53
C HIS A 93 -15.37 3.33 -0.60
N ILE A 94 -14.40 2.82 -1.36
CA ILE A 94 -13.81 3.56 -2.49
C ILE A 94 -14.77 3.58 -3.69
N ASN A 95 -15.60 2.54 -3.84
CA ASN A 95 -16.53 2.34 -4.94
C ASN A 95 -15.91 2.64 -6.33
N PRO A 96 -14.90 1.86 -6.75
CA PRO A 96 -14.20 2.12 -7.99
C PRO A 96 -15.09 1.90 -9.22
N VAL A 97 -14.80 2.62 -10.30
CA VAL A 97 -15.52 2.56 -11.60
C VAL A 97 -15.60 1.14 -12.17
N GLY A 98 -14.67 0.25 -11.79
CA GLY A 98 -14.75 -1.18 -12.08
C GLY A 98 -13.54 -1.98 -11.60
N ILE A 99 -13.60 -3.31 -11.71
CA ILE A 99 -12.54 -4.23 -11.28
C ILE A 99 -11.22 -4.10 -12.06
N ASN A 100 -11.27 -3.56 -13.28
CA ASN A 100 -10.08 -3.31 -14.09
C ASN A 100 -9.34 -2.03 -13.68
N ALA A 101 -9.93 -1.21 -12.81
CA ALA A 101 -9.32 0.02 -12.36
C ALA A 101 -8.08 -0.26 -11.47
N PRO A 102 -7.09 0.65 -11.47
CA PRO A 102 -6.00 0.62 -10.50
C PRO A 102 -6.53 0.72 -9.08
N ILE A 103 -5.83 0.08 -8.13
CA ILE A 103 -6.22 0.11 -6.71
C ILE A 103 -6.10 1.50 -6.08
N LEU A 104 -5.22 2.34 -6.63
CA LEU A 104 -4.89 3.66 -6.09
C LEU A 104 -5.02 4.74 -7.17
N ILE A 105 -6.18 5.38 -7.19
CA ILE A 105 -6.49 6.50 -8.08
C ILE A 105 -6.60 7.82 -7.31
N SER A 106 -6.05 8.86 -7.89
CA SER A 106 -6.20 10.24 -7.43
C SER A 106 -7.64 10.72 -7.64
N GLN A 107 -8.00 11.84 -7.03
CA GLN A 107 -9.30 12.49 -7.26
C GLN A 107 -9.52 12.87 -8.74
N LYS A 108 -8.44 12.99 -9.53
CA LYS A 108 -8.48 13.30 -10.95
C LYS A 108 -8.57 12.07 -11.85
N GLY A 109 -8.77 10.87 -11.27
CA GLY A 109 -8.86 9.61 -12.01
C GLY A 109 -7.53 9.05 -12.51
N THR A 110 -6.39 9.66 -12.15
CA THR A 110 -5.04 9.21 -12.54
C THR A 110 -4.38 8.39 -11.44
N ILE A 111 -3.48 7.48 -11.81
CA ILE A 111 -2.67 6.71 -10.84
C ILE A 111 -1.77 7.66 -10.05
N PHE A 112 -1.61 7.43 -8.76
CA PHE A 112 -0.66 8.20 -7.95
C PHE A 112 0.77 8.01 -8.44
N THR A 113 1.52 9.10 -8.52
CA THR A 113 2.97 9.00 -8.72
C THR A 113 3.66 8.61 -7.42
N VAL A 114 4.81 7.94 -7.54
CA VAL A 114 5.65 7.58 -6.38
C VAL A 114 6.01 8.83 -5.55
N GLN A 115 6.29 9.95 -6.22
CA GLN A 115 6.56 11.23 -5.56
C GLN A 115 5.37 11.71 -4.73
N ARG A 116 4.14 11.63 -5.27
CA ARG A 116 2.94 12.04 -4.54
C ARG A 116 2.69 11.14 -3.34
N ILE A 117 2.88 9.83 -3.48
CA ILE A 117 2.82 8.92 -2.32
C ILE A 117 3.82 9.30 -1.25
N ASN A 118 5.08 9.59 -1.61
CA ASN A 118 6.10 10.00 -0.63
C ASN A 118 5.70 11.27 0.14
N ILE A 119 5.08 12.24 -0.54
CA ILE A 119 4.56 13.45 0.11
C ILE A 119 3.44 13.07 1.08
N ILE A 120 2.48 12.26 0.65
CA ILE A 120 1.36 11.82 1.50
C ILE A 120 1.86 11.03 2.71
N LEU A 121 2.83 10.12 2.55
CA LEU A 121 3.41 9.37 3.67
C LEU A 121 4.11 10.30 4.67
N LYS A 122 4.78 11.36 4.21
CA LYS A 122 5.35 12.40 5.09
C LYS A 122 4.27 13.18 5.84
N GLU A 123 3.17 13.51 5.19
CA GLU A 123 2.01 14.16 5.82
C GLU A 123 1.38 13.25 6.88
N VAL A 124 1.18 11.97 6.57
CA VAL A 124 0.68 10.93 7.49
C VAL A 124 1.61 10.78 8.69
N LYS A 125 2.93 10.71 8.46
CA LYS A 125 3.93 10.67 9.54
C LYS A 125 3.77 11.84 10.50
N LYS A 126 3.60 13.06 9.98
CA LYS A 126 3.38 14.27 10.80
C LYS A 126 2.03 14.22 11.53
N LYS A 127 0.94 13.90 10.81
CA LYS A 127 -0.43 13.89 11.34
C LYS A 127 -0.58 12.90 12.51
N TYR A 128 -0.05 11.69 12.35
CA TYR A 128 -0.15 10.64 13.37
C TYR A 128 1.05 10.58 14.31
N ARG A 129 1.99 11.54 14.21
CA ARG A 129 3.19 11.66 15.05
C ARG A 129 3.95 10.34 15.17
N LEU A 130 4.17 9.66 14.04
CA LEU A 130 4.91 8.39 14.00
C LEU A 130 6.37 8.64 14.38
N LYS A 131 6.88 7.89 15.36
CA LYS A 131 8.26 7.96 15.84
C LYS A 131 9.17 7.09 14.96
N ILE A 132 9.45 7.59 13.76
CA ILE A 132 10.39 7.03 12.77
C ILE A 132 11.11 8.17 12.06
#